data_AF-A0A3B8JLT5-F1
#
_entry.id   AF-A0A3B8JLT5-F1
#
_cell.length_a   1.000
_cell.length_b   1.000
_cell.length_c   1.000
_cell.angle_alpha   90.00
_cell.angle_beta   90.00
_cell.angle_gamma   90.00
#
_symmetry.space_group_name_H-M   'P 1'
#
loop_
_entity.id
_entity.type
_entity.pdbx_description
1 polymer ?
#
loop_
_entity_poly.entity_id
_entity_poly.type
_entity_poly.pdbx_seq_one_letter_code
_entity_poly.pdbx_strand_id
1 'polypeptide(L)' 'RRNGVKEYLVWQVMDQRLDWFALQGEDYISLAPDAEGIVRSQVFSGLWLAVCALLAGDMLAVMATL' A
#
# COMPACT_ATOMS: atom_id res chain seq x y z
N ARG A 1 22.69 -0.18 -6.33
CA ARG A 1 22.60 -0.25 -4.85
C ARG A 1 21.14 -0.03 -4.47
N ARG A 2 20.44 -1.03 -3.91
CA ARG A 2 19.11 -0.79 -3.31
C ARG A 2 19.35 0.00 -2.03
N ASN A 3 18.68 1.14 -1.84
CA ASN A 3 18.92 2.03 -0.69
C ASN A 3 18.36 1.49 0.64
N GLY A 4 18.02 0.21 0.73
CA GLY A 4 17.49 -0.42 1.95
C GLY A 4 16.10 0.06 2.37
N VAL A 5 15.38 0.77 1.50
CA VAL A 5 14.01 1.22 1.75
C VAL A 5 13.14 0.02 2.02
N LYS A 6 12.52 -0.03 3.20
CA LYS A 6 11.76 -1.20 3.66
C LYS A 6 10.44 -1.38 2.93
N GLU A 7 9.78 -0.29 2.59
CA GLU A 7 8.54 -0.31 1.82
C GLU A 7 8.46 0.91 0.92
N TYR A 8 7.85 0.76 -0.27
CA TYR A 8 7.52 1.89 -1.12
C TYR A 8 6.21 1.67 -1.86
N LEU A 9 5.58 2.79 -2.22
CA LEU A 9 4.33 2.86 -2.96
C LEU A 9 4.58 3.45 -4.34
N VAL A 10 3.93 2.89 -5.34
CA VAL A 10 3.84 3.45 -6.70
C VAL A 10 2.40 3.81 -6.95
N TRP A 11 2.15 5.11 -7.15
CA TRP A 11 0.84 5.61 -7.53
C TRP A 11 0.79 5.85 -9.03
N GLN A 12 0.00 5.03 -9.73
CA GLN A 12 -0.20 5.14 -11.17
C GLN A 12 -1.50 5.91 -11.43
N VAL A 13 -1.38 7.23 -11.63
CA VAL A 13 -2.55 8.13 -11.73
C VAL A 13 -3.44 7.79 -12.92
N MET A 14 -2.84 7.50 -14.09
CA MET A 14 -3.60 7.20 -15.31
C MET A 14 -4.32 5.86 -15.22
N ASP A 15 -3.66 4.85 -14.65
CA ASP A 15 -4.19 3.48 -14.54
C ASP A 15 -5.07 3.28 -13.30
N GLN A 16 -5.27 4.34 -12.49
CA GLN A 16 -5.97 4.29 -11.20
C GLN A 16 -5.53 3.07 -10.38
N ARG A 17 -4.22 2.95 -10.19
CA ARG A 17 -3.63 1.80 -9.52
C ARG A 17 -2.63 2.22 -8.46
N LEU A 18 -2.65 1.50 -7.35
CA LEU A 18 -1.67 1.59 -6.28
C LEU A 18 -0.94 0.26 -6.18
N ASP A 19 0.38 0.28 -6.35
CA ASP A 19 1.22 -0.87 -6.05
C ASP A 19 2.06 -0.58 -4.82
N TRP A 20 2.03 -1.48 -3.85
CA TRP A 20 2.84 -1.40 -2.65
C TRP A 20 3.84 -2.56 -2.65
N PHE A 21 5.10 -2.25 -2.40
CA PHE A 21 6.15 -3.25 -2.28
C PHE A 21 6.82 -3.20 -0.92
N ALA A 22 7.15 -4.38 -0.37
CA ALA A 22 7.95 -4.54 0.84
C ALA A 22 9.26 -5.26 0.53
N LEU A 23 10.34 -4.84 1.17
CA LEU A 23 11.64 -5.48 1.08
C LEU A 23 11.67 -6.71 1.99
N GLN A 24 11.71 -7.90 1.38
CA GLN A 24 11.88 -9.17 2.07
C GLN A 24 13.23 -9.77 1.66
N GLY A 25 14.19 -9.77 2.59
CA GLY A 25 15.58 -10.11 2.25
C GLY A 25 16.17 -9.05 1.31
N GLU A 26 16.46 -9.46 0.07
CA GLU A 26 17.02 -8.59 -0.98
C GLU A 26 16.02 -8.20 -2.08
N ASP A 27 14.81 -8.75 -2.01
CA ASP A 27 13.78 -8.63 -3.04
C ASP A 27 12.60 -7.78 -2.58
N TYR A 28 11.99 -7.07 -3.54
CA TYR A 28 10.76 -6.34 -3.31
C TYR A 28 9.58 -7.20 -3.72
N ILE A 29 8.78 -7.59 -2.74
CA ILE A 29 7.55 -8.35 -2.94
C ILE A 29 6.36 -7.40 -2.95
N SER A 30 5.36 -7.69 -3.80
CA SER A 30 4.13 -6.91 -3.83
C SER A 30 3.25 -7.26 -2.63
N LEU A 31 2.74 -6.23 -1.95
CA LEU A 31 1.71 -6.36 -0.93
C LEU A 31 0.35 -6.26 -1.61
N ALA A 32 -0.31 -7.39 -1.76
CA ALA A 32 -1.65 -7.46 -2.31
C ALA A 32 -2.69 -7.04 -1.25
N PRO A 33 -3.81 -6.43 -1.67
CA PRO A 33 -4.95 -6.21 -0.78
C PRO A 33 -5.52 -7.54 -0.28
N ASP A 34 -6.10 -7.53 0.91
CA ASP A 34 -6.87 -8.66 1.44
C ASP A 34 -8.28 -8.76 0.81
N ALA A 35 -9.13 -9.61 1.38
CA ALA A 35 -10.50 -9.82 0.91
C ALA A 35 -11.37 -8.56 1.04
N GLU A 36 -11.03 -7.67 1.97
CA GLU A 36 -11.67 -6.39 2.22
C GLU A 36 -11.10 -5.27 1.33
N GLY A 37 -10.10 -5.56 0.48
CA GLY A 37 -9.46 -4.57 -0.38
C GLY A 37 -8.48 -3.65 0.35
N ILE A 38 -7.99 -4.08 1.51
CA ILE A 38 -7.07 -3.33 2.37
C ILE A 38 -5.65 -3.88 2.23
N VAL A 39 -4.70 -2.99 1.94
CA VAL A 39 -3.26 -3.31 2.03
C VAL A 39 -2.73 -2.81 3.37
N ARG A 40 -1.99 -3.64 4.09
CA ARG A 40 -1.42 -3.31 5.41
C ARG A 40 0.10 -3.24 5.33
N SER A 41 0.68 -2.18 5.89
CA SER A 41 2.13 -2.08 6.06
C SER A 41 2.63 -3.20 6.98
N GLN A 42 3.80 -3.76 6.65
CA GLN A 42 4.54 -4.69 7.51
C GLN A 42 5.49 -3.95 8.45
N VAL A 43 5.82 -2.69 8.16
CA VAL A 43 6.76 -1.86 8.96
C VAL A 43 6.03 -0.90 9.89
N PHE A 44 4.96 -0.26 9.40
CA PHE A 44 4.18 0.72 10.14
C PHE A 44 2.90 0.08 10.66
N SER A 45 2.95 -0.46 11.88
CA SER A 45 1.76 -1.02 12.55
C SER A 45 0.62 -0.01 12.58
N GLY A 46 -0.54 -0.41 12.09
CA GLY A 46 -1.74 0.45 11.99
C GLY A 46 -1.83 1.27 10.70
N LEU A 47 -0.82 1.27 9.82
CA LEU A 47 -0.96 1.90 8.50
C LEU A 47 -1.64 0.95 7.52
N TRP A 48 -2.96 1.09 7.39
CA TRP A 48 -3.80 0.29 6.51
C TRP A 48 -4.46 1.18 5.47
N LEU A 49 -4.44 0.75 4.21
CA LEU A 49 -4.95 1.52 3.09
C LEU A 49 -6.04 0.73 2.37
N ALA A 50 -7.29 1.20 2.46
CA ALA A 50 -8.37 0.74 1.60
C ALA A 50 -8.14 1.25 0.17
N VAL A 51 -7.71 0.36 -0.74
CA VAL A 51 -7.16 0.77 -2.04
C VAL A 51 -8.21 1.48 -2.90
N CYS A 52 -9.43 0.96 -2.95
CA CYS A 52 -10.51 1.58 -3.72
C CYS A 52 -10.88 2.97 -3.20
N ALA A 53 -10.96 3.15 -1.88
CA ALA A 53 -11.25 4.45 -1.26
C ALA A 53 -10.13 5.45 -1.52
N LEU A 54 -8.88 4.99 -1.43
CA LEU A 54 -7.70 5.81 -1.68
C LEU A 54 -7.66 6.30 -3.14
N LEU A 55 -7.92 5.41 -4.10
CA LEU A 55 -7.99 5.75 -5.53
C LEU A 55 -9.16 6.68 -5.87
N ALA A 56 -10.28 6.55 -5.15
CA ALA A 56 -11.44 7.43 -5.28
C ALA A 56 -11.24 8.80 -4.59
N GLY A 57 -10.15 8.99 -3.84
CA GLY A 57 -9.91 10.19 -3.03
C GLY A 57 -10.81 10.31 -1.80
N ASP A 58 -11.48 9.23 -1.38
CA ASP A 58 -12.31 9.19 -0.19
C ASP A 58 -11.44 8.97 1.06
N MET A 59 -10.86 10.06 1.55
CA MET A 59 -9.99 10.03 2.72
C MET A 59 -10.73 9.67 4.01
N LEU A 60 -12.05 9.89 4.10
CA LEU A 60 -12.83 9.53 5.29
C LEU A 60 -12.95 8.02 5.41
N ALA A 61 -13.25 7.33 4.31
CA ALA A 61 -13.24 5.87 4.26
C ALA A 61 -11.85 5.28 4.51
N VAL A 62 -10.79 5.90 3.99
CA VAL A 62 -9.40 5.48 4.28
C VAL A 62 -9.09 5.57 5.77
N MET A 63 -9.45 6.68 6.44
CA MET A 63 -9.19 6.84 7.88
C MET A 63 -10.03 5.92 8.76
N ALA A 64 -11.22 5.51 8.31
CA ALA A 64 -12.05 4.54 9.03
C ALA A 64 -11.50 3.10 8.97
N THR A 65 -10.45 2.87 8.17
CA THR A 65 -9.79 1.57 8.05
C THR A 65 -8.75 1.32 9.16
N LEU A 66 -8.34 2.37 9.89
CA LEU A 66 -7.28 2.34 10.92
C LEU A 66 -7.66 1.59 12.21
#